data_AF-A0A5S3VWN8-F1
#
_entry.id   AF-A0A5S3VWN8-F1
#
_cell.length_a   1.000
_cell.length_b   1.000
_cell.length_c   1.000
_cell.angle_alpha   90.00
_cell.angle_beta   90.00
_cell.angle_gamma   90.00
#
_symmetry.space_group_name_H-M   'P 1'
#
loop_
_entity.id
_entity.type
_entity.pdbx_description
1 polymer ?
#
loop_
_entity_poly.entity_id
_entity_poly.type
_entity_poly.pdbx_seq_one_letter_code
_entity_poly.pdbx_strand_id
1 'polypeptide(L)'
;VYVHRIGRTARAGKKGTAISFVEAHDVAILAKIERYIDLGLKRRVIKGLEPQNKEARPPKKKKDPVKMKAKKNANAKVKKKK
;
A
#
# COMPACT_ATOMS: atom_id res chain seq x y z
N VAL A 1 6.64 -14.08 1.08
CA VAL A 1 5.61 -14.96 1.69
C VAL A 1 4.96 -14.24 2.88
N TYR A 2 3.88 -13.46 2.67
CA TYR A 2 3.12 -12.81 3.76
C TYR A 2 1.83 -13.59 4.06
N VAL A 3 1.04 -13.89 3.02
CA VAL A 3 -0.22 -14.64 3.13
C VAL A 3 -0.04 -16.00 3.82
N HIS A 4 1.01 -16.75 3.48
CA HIS A 4 1.23 -18.06 4.11
C HIS A 4 1.59 -17.96 5.60
N ARG A 5 2.09 -16.80 6.07
CA ARG A 5 2.38 -16.54 7.49
C ARG A 5 1.08 -16.25 8.24
N ILE A 6 0.28 -15.31 7.76
CA ILE A 6 -0.98 -14.95 8.43
C ILE A 6 -2.02 -16.08 8.36
N GLY A 7 -1.99 -16.90 7.29
CA GLY A 7 -2.81 -18.10 7.15
C GLY A 7 -2.50 -19.23 8.14
N ARG A 8 -1.51 -19.06 9.03
CA ARG A 8 -1.29 -19.96 10.18
C ARG A 8 -2.32 -19.72 11.30
N THR A 9 -2.89 -18.51 11.36
CA THR A 9 -3.94 -18.11 12.31
C THR A 9 -5.34 -18.45 11.75
N ALA A 10 -6.40 -18.31 12.55
CA ALA A 10 -7.80 -18.42 12.11
C ALA A 10 -8.19 -19.76 11.43
N ARG A 11 -7.94 -20.91 12.08
CA ARG A 11 -8.31 -22.24 11.54
C ARG A 11 -9.74 -22.64 11.94
N ALA A 12 -10.36 -23.51 11.14
CA ALA A 12 -11.69 -24.07 11.39
C ALA A 12 -12.77 -23.01 11.65
N GLY A 13 -12.80 -21.95 10.84
CA GLY A 13 -13.80 -20.88 10.93
C GLY A 13 -13.65 -19.93 12.13
N LYS A 14 -12.63 -20.11 12.98
CA LYS A 14 -12.38 -19.21 14.11
C LYS A 14 -11.70 -17.92 13.65
N LYS A 15 -11.91 -16.84 14.40
CA LYS A 15 -11.19 -15.58 14.20
C LYS A 15 -9.71 -15.74 14.58
N GLY A 16 -8.83 -15.02 13.89
CA GLY A 16 -7.40 -14.95 14.20
C GLY A 16 -6.89 -13.53 14.05
N THR A 17 -5.78 -13.23 14.71
CA THR A 17 -5.15 -11.90 14.68
C THR A 17 -3.71 -12.02 14.21
N ALA A 18 -3.32 -11.18 13.27
CA ALA A 18 -1.94 -11.01 12.83
C ALA A 18 -1.52 -9.55 13.02
N ILE A 19 -0.40 -9.33 13.70
CA ILE A 19 0.17 -8.01 13.94
C ILE A 19 1.51 -7.96 13.19
N SER A 20 1.69 -6.94 12.37
CA SER A 20 2.95 -6.70 11.66
C SER A 20 3.68 -5.53 12.30
N PHE A 21 4.92 -5.75 12.70
CA PHE A 21 5.84 -4.67 13.03
C PHE A 21 6.52 -4.21 11.74
N VAL A 22 6.53 -2.91 11.51
CA VAL A 22 6.99 -2.31 10.25
C VAL A 22 7.85 -1.11 10.59
N GLU A 23 9.07 -1.08 10.05
CA GLU A 23 9.97 0.06 10.17
C GLU A 23 9.94 0.94 8.90
N ALA A 24 10.66 2.06 8.89
CA ALA A 24 10.67 3.01 7.77
C ALA A 24 11.14 2.37 6.44
N HIS A 25 12.06 1.40 6.51
CA HIS A 25 12.59 0.71 5.34
C HIS A 25 11.60 -0.32 4.74
N ASP A 26 10.65 -0.81 5.54
CA ASP A 26 9.68 -1.83 5.13
C ASP A 26 8.44 -1.26 4.42
N VAL A 27 8.27 0.06 4.40
CA VAL A 27 7.06 0.70 3.85
C VAL A 27 6.79 0.33 2.39
N ALA A 28 7.85 0.09 1.59
CA ALA A 28 7.70 -0.37 0.22
C ALA A 28 7.16 -1.81 0.14
N ILE A 29 7.52 -2.67 1.08
CA ILE A 29 7.03 -4.05 1.19
C ILE A 29 5.58 -4.04 1.69
N LEU A 30 5.30 -3.24 2.73
CA LEU A 30 3.94 -3.04 3.25
C LEU A 30 2.97 -2.63 2.13
N ALA A 31 3.33 -1.63 1.33
CA ALA A 31 2.50 -1.18 0.21
C ALA A 31 2.25 -2.28 -0.85
N LYS A 32 3.23 -3.16 -1.09
CA LYS A 32 3.04 -4.32 -1.98
C LYS A 32 2.09 -5.35 -1.38
N ILE A 33 2.21 -5.60 -0.08
CA ILE A 33 1.34 -6.53 0.65
C ILE A 33 -0.10 -6.04 0.62
N GLU A 34 -0.36 -4.80 1.05
CA GLU A 34 -1.71 -4.20 1.07
C GLU A 34 -2.37 -4.25 -0.31
N ARG A 35 -1.60 -3.98 -1.36
CA ARG A 35 -2.08 -4.10 -2.75
C ARG A 35 -2.38 -5.54 -3.16
N TYR A 36 -1.58 -6.50 -2.69
CA TYR A 36 -1.76 -7.91 -3.04
C TYR A 36 -2.98 -8.53 -2.36
N ILE A 37 -3.24 -8.16 -1.10
CA ILE A 37 -4.41 -8.65 -0.34
C ILE A 37 -5.66 -7.77 -0.53
N ASP A 38 -5.54 -6.69 -1.30
CA ASP A 38 -6.55 -5.65 -1.52
C ASP A 38 -7.19 -5.12 -0.22
N LEU A 39 -6.37 -4.97 0.81
CA LEU A 39 -6.79 -4.53 2.14
C LEU A 39 -5.74 -3.61 2.76
N GLY A 40 -6.18 -2.43 3.21
CA GLY A 40 -5.35 -1.52 3.99
C GLY A 40 -5.18 -2.01 5.42
N LEU A 41 -3.93 -2.16 5.88
CA LEU A 41 -3.64 -2.58 7.24
C LEU A 41 -3.77 -1.37 8.18
N LYS A 42 -4.64 -1.49 9.18
CA LYS A 42 -4.90 -0.42 10.16
C LYS A 42 -3.67 -0.20 11.04
N ARG A 43 -3.13 1.01 11.03
CA ARG A 43 -2.08 1.47 11.95
C ARG A 43 -2.69 1.64 13.35
N ARG A 44 -1.96 1.23 14.38
CA ARG A 44 -2.34 1.45 15.78
C ARG A 44 -1.24 2.26 16.47
N VAL A 45 -1.65 3.28 17.21
CA VAL A 45 -0.79 4.01 18.13
C VAL A 45 -1.07 3.49 19.53
N ILE A 46 -0.01 3.10 20.24
CA ILE A 46 -0.10 2.57 21.61
C ILE A 46 0.32 3.69 22.55
N LYS A 47 -0.49 3.95 23.59
CA LYS A 47 -0.19 4.96 24.61
C LYS A 47 1.17 4.66 25.26
N GLY A 48 2.05 5.66 25.28
CA GLY A 48 3.42 5.53 25.81
C GLY A 48 4.45 5.00 24.80
N LEU A 49 4.01 4.53 23.62
CA LEU A 49 4.85 4.12 22.50
C LEU A 49 4.41 4.87 21.23
N GLU A 50 4.28 6.18 21.37
CA GLU A 50 3.84 7.04 20.28
C GLU A 50 5.01 7.24 19.28
N PRO A 51 4.72 7.27 17.97
CA PRO A 51 5.75 7.49 16.97
C PRO A 51 6.34 8.91 17.14
N GLN A 52 7.65 8.99 17.35
CA GLN A 52 8.36 10.27 17.48
C GLN A 52 8.67 10.91 16.11
N ASN A 53 8.70 10.11 15.04
CA ASN A 53 9.04 10.55 13.70
C ASN A 53 7.83 10.48 12.76
N LYS A 54 7.86 11.27 11.70
CA LYS A 54 6.84 11.27 10.66
C LYS A 54 6.79 9.92 9.94
N GLU A 55 5.58 9.47 9.61
CA GLU A 55 5.39 8.22 8.88
C GLU A 55 6.13 8.22 7.52
N ALA A 56 6.91 7.18 7.29
CA ALA A 56 7.55 6.93 6.01
C ALA A 56 6.49 6.61 4.94
N ARG A 57 6.71 7.13 3.72
CA ARG A 57 5.80 6.94 2.59
C ARG A 57 6.47 6.05 1.54
N PRO A 58 5.72 5.14 0.88
CA PRO A 58 6.30 4.32 -0.16
C PRO A 58 6.80 5.22 -1.30
N PRO A 59 7.91 4.87 -1.96
CA PRO A 59 8.45 5.66 -3.05
C PRO A 59 7.41 5.78 -4.17
N LYS A 60 6.98 7.02 -4.48
CA LYS A 60 6.10 7.28 -5.62
C LYS A 60 6.90 6.98 -6.89
N LYS A 61 6.46 6.01 -7.69
CA LYS A 61 6.97 5.85 -9.05
C LYS A 61 6.75 7.16 -9.81
N LYS A 62 7.84 7.83 -10.22
CA LYS A 62 7.76 8.97 -11.15
C LYS A 62 7.09 8.44 -12.42
N LYS A 63 5.97 9.07 -12.82
CA LYS A 63 5.31 8.72 -14.08
C LYS A 63 6.22 9.16 -15.22
N ASP A 64 6.46 8.28 -16.19
CA ASP A 64 7.26 8.61 -17.38
C ASP A 64 6.65 9.83 -18.08
N PRO A 65 7.42 10.91 -18.28
CA PRO A 65 6.91 12.16 -18.85
C PRO A 65 6.38 11.96 -20.28
N VAL A 66 6.95 11.01 -21.02
CA VAL A 66 6.53 10.64 -22.39
C VAL A 66 5.13 10.03 -22.40
N LYS A 67 4.85 9.06 -21.51
CA LYS A 67 3.52 8.44 -21.38
C LYS A 67 2.48 9.44 -20.87
N MET A 68 2.89 10.40 -20.05
CA MET A 68 2.00 11.45 -19.53
C MET A 68 1.61 12.46 -20.61
N LYS A 69 2.55 12.87 -21.47
CA LYS A 69 2.28 13.74 -22.63
C LYS A 69 1.40 13.04 -23.68
N ALA A 70 1.65 11.76 -23.96
CA ALA A 70 0.83 10.98 -24.88
C ALA A 70 -0.64 10.86 -24.42
N LYS A 71 -0.88 10.57 -23.13
CA LYS A 71 -2.24 10.54 -22.56
C LYS A 71 -2.92 11.92 -22.59
N LYS A 72 -2.18 13.00 -22.37
CA LYS A 72 -2.72 14.37 -22.42
C LYS A 72 -3.16 14.75 -23.84
N ASN A 73 -2.36 14.40 -24.85
CA ASN A 73 -2.67 14.64 -26.26
C ASN A 73 -3.84 13.77 -26.76
N ALA A 74 -3.95 12.52 -26.30
CA ALA A 74 -5.08 11.66 -26.62
C ALA A 74 -6.40 12.21 -26.04
N ASN A 75 -6.41 12.64 -24.78
CA ASN A 75 -7.60 13.25 -24.16
C ASN A 75 -7.99 14.59 -24.81
N ALA A 76 -7.02 15.38 -25.27
CA ALA A 76 -7.29 16.62 -26.00
C ALA A 76 -7.95 16.36 -27.37
N LYS A 77 -7.54 15.30 -28.08
CA LYS A 77 -8.14 14.91 -29.36
C LYS A 77 -9.56 14.37 -29.21
N VAL A 78 -9.85 13.62 -28.14
CA VAL A 78 -11.21 13.11 -27.86
C VAL A 78 -12.18 14.24 -27.51
N LYS A 79 -11.73 15.26 -26.75
CA LYS A 79 -12.55 16.45 -26.45
C LYS A 79 -12.81 17.36 -27.65
N LYS A 80 -12.03 17.29 -28.71
CA LYS A 80 -12.18 18.11 -29.92
C LYS A 80 -13.08 17.45 -30.99
N LYS A 81 -13.43 16.17 -30.80
CA LYS A 81 -14.28 15.36 -31.68
C LYS A 81 -15.72 15.19 -31.14
N LYS A 82 -16.01 15.78 -29.98
CA LYS A 82 -17.31 15.82 -29.32
C LYS A 82 -17.72 17.29 -29.23
#